data_AF-A0A853IAR3-F1
#
_entry.id   AF-A0A853IAR3-F1
#
_cell.length_a   1.000
_cell.length_b   1.000
_cell.length_c   1.000
_cell.angle_alpha   90.00
_cell.angle_beta   90.00
_cell.angle_gamma   90.00
#
_symmetry.space_group_name_H-M   'P 1'
#
loop_
_entity.id
_entity.type
_entity.pdbx_description
1 polymer ?
#
loop_
_entity_poly.entity_id
_entity_poly.type
_entity_poly.pdbx_seq_one_letter_code
_entity_poly.pdbx_strand_id
1 'polypeptide(L)'
;MLELKWRKRLVLVALGFVVSNNNSARDGIQVELRTHIAPPYQVKVDEVLTGEAVESVKCVFKTLDKRYNIKLMPWNRAIKEVETEQAHGYFAVAEDSNINLFATLSAPLILEKWSWFFSRKLHPKRQRNSFRHALIGVLSDSNEAIWLERRGYKIASKARSLELLVNQLERGRVEVVLSNSQIFHRELIKAGIENDVQSMFTKFTPLGMYFSNSFIKKNPYFIKRFNQAVGPCTLQQIKLTNQDRLLLLQLANSRLRAIANQPVVLTALAEQNAKHRMLTLQQELTLDQQWLDELKEKEQPLISSVLANKLSRYLQEVKKTSNGLFAEIFVMDIKGLNVGQSDITSDYWQGDESKYKNTVLIGKDAIFIDEIQFDESSQHFQAQVSLSIADPKTGRVSGAITFGIDVEKALQQY
;
A
#
# COMPACT_ATOMS: atom_id res chain seq x y z
N MET A 1 88.32 47.46 -2.85
CA MET A 1 87.63 47.82 -4.11
C MET A 1 86.13 47.69 -3.87
N LEU A 2 85.35 48.58 -4.50
CA LEU A 2 84.04 49.09 -4.11
C LEU A 2 82.85 48.12 -3.87
N GLU A 3 82.02 48.54 -2.90
CA GLU A 3 80.54 48.71 -2.89
C GLU A 3 79.49 47.56 -2.95
N LEU A 4 78.71 47.53 -1.86
CA LEU A 4 77.24 47.65 -1.74
C LEU A 4 76.30 46.87 -2.69
N LYS A 5 75.43 46.04 -2.09
CA LYS A 5 73.97 46.07 -2.36
C LYS A 5 73.15 45.31 -1.30
N TRP A 6 72.19 46.02 -0.74
CA TRP A 6 71.12 45.53 0.15
C TRP A 6 70.11 44.66 -0.61
N ARG A 7 69.51 43.63 0.05
CA ARG A 7 68.04 43.41 0.04
C ARG A 7 67.55 42.25 0.94
N LYS A 8 66.69 42.65 1.88
CA LYS A 8 65.41 42.06 2.35
C LYS A 8 65.37 40.63 2.90
N ARG A 9 65.16 40.53 4.22
CA ARG A 9 64.60 39.38 4.95
C ARG A 9 63.10 39.24 4.63
N LEU A 10 62.67 38.02 4.33
CA LEU A 10 61.26 37.61 4.23
C LEU A 10 61.02 36.60 5.36
N VAL A 11 60.22 37.00 6.36
CA VAL A 11 59.79 36.15 7.47
C VAL A 11 58.48 35.49 7.05
N LEU A 12 58.50 34.17 6.85
CA LEU A 12 57.32 33.34 6.64
C LEU A 12 56.66 33.05 7.99
N VAL A 13 55.51 33.67 8.24
CA VAL A 13 54.62 33.34 9.36
C VAL A 13 53.69 32.21 8.91
N ALA A 14 53.89 31.01 9.45
CA ALA A 14 52.98 29.89 9.27
C ALA A 14 51.80 30.04 10.26
N LEU A 15 50.63 30.47 9.75
CA LEU A 15 49.37 30.35 10.48
C LEU A 15 48.92 28.88 10.46
N GLY A 16 49.00 28.23 11.62
CA GLY A 16 48.34 26.94 11.83
C GLY A 16 46.83 27.13 11.92
N PHE A 17 46.10 26.67 10.90
CA PHE A 17 44.65 26.49 10.97
C PHE A 17 44.36 25.27 11.86
N VAL A 18 43.93 25.51 13.09
CA VAL A 18 43.23 24.50 13.89
C VAL A 18 41.84 24.35 13.26
N VAL A 19 41.65 23.28 12.48
CA VAL A 19 40.31 22.83 12.09
C VAL A 19 39.70 22.17 13.32
N SER A 20 39.03 22.97 14.16
CA SER A 20 38.09 22.43 15.12
C SER A 20 36.94 21.81 14.34
N ASN A 21 36.94 20.47 14.25
CA ASN A 21 35.74 19.71 13.93
C ASN A 21 34.72 19.95 15.05
N ASN A 22 34.02 21.07 14.97
CA ASN A 22 32.75 21.24 15.64
C ASN A 22 31.80 20.23 15.00
N ASN A 23 31.73 19.03 15.60
CA ASN A 23 30.54 18.19 15.52
C ASN A 23 29.39 19.10 15.90
N SER A 24 28.68 19.59 14.89
CA SER A 24 27.44 20.32 15.07
C SER A 24 26.53 19.36 15.82
N ALA A 25 26.31 19.64 17.10
CA ALA A 25 25.26 19.00 17.85
C ALA A 25 23.99 19.17 17.01
N ARG A 26 23.46 18.07 16.48
CA ARG A 26 22.21 18.06 15.73
C ARG A 26 21.11 18.45 16.70
N ASP A 27 20.87 19.74 16.81
CA ASP A 27 19.88 20.37 17.68
C ASP A 27 18.47 20.21 17.10
N GLY A 28 18.09 18.95 16.85
CA GLY A 28 16.75 18.57 16.45
C GLY A 28 15.98 18.10 17.68
N ILE A 29 14.85 18.75 17.96
CA ILE A 29 13.83 18.29 18.91
C ILE A 29 13.56 16.79 18.67
N GLN A 30 13.70 15.99 19.72
CA GLN A 30 13.37 14.57 19.69
C GLN A 30 11.86 14.40 19.58
N VAL A 31 11.38 13.61 18.62
CA VAL A 31 9.95 13.38 18.44
C VAL A 31 9.47 12.28 19.42
N GLU A 32 8.70 12.67 20.43
CA GLU A 32 8.07 11.77 21.40
C GLU A 32 6.87 11.01 20.82
N LEU A 33 6.99 9.69 20.73
CA LEU A 33 5.99 8.78 20.16
C LEU A 33 5.45 7.82 21.22
N ARG A 34 4.16 7.51 21.12
CA ARG A 34 3.46 6.53 21.98
C ARG A 34 2.92 5.37 21.18
N THR A 35 2.89 4.19 21.79
CA THR A 35 2.24 3.03 21.20
C THR A 35 1.83 2.02 22.27
N HIS A 36 1.10 0.99 21.86
CA HIS A 36 0.63 -0.12 22.68
C HIS A 36 1.07 -1.44 22.04
N ILE A 37 0.90 -2.57 22.73
CA ILE A 37 1.18 -3.90 22.16
C ILE A 37 -0.03 -4.34 21.33
N ALA A 38 0.22 -4.63 20.06
CA ALA A 38 -0.74 -5.25 19.14
C ALA A 38 0.05 -6.13 18.14
N PRO A 39 0.24 -7.42 18.44
CA PRO A 39 0.92 -8.34 17.54
C PRO A 39 0.18 -8.49 16.20
N PRO A 40 0.88 -8.59 15.05
CA PRO A 40 2.35 -8.66 14.90
C PRO A 40 3.01 -7.28 14.72
N TYR A 41 2.23 -6.19 14.75
CA TYR A 41 2.65 -4.86 14.37
C TYR A 41 3.49 -4.16 15.43
N GLN A 42 3.12 -4.35 16.69
CA GLN A 42 3.89 -3.94 17.85
C GLN A 42 3.98 -5.13 18.80
N VAL A 43 5.18 -5.68 18.90
CA VAL A 43 5.51 -6.80 19.78
C VAL A 43 6.72 -6.45 20.63
N LYS A 44 6.80 -7.09 21.79
CA LYS A 44 7.96 -7.00 22.67
C LYS A 44 8.64 -8.36 22.68
N VAL A 45 9.85 -8.44 22.13
CA VAL A 45 10.68 -9.64 22.09
C VAL A 45 11.97 -9.33 22.85
N ASP A 46 12.26 -10.08 23.90
CA ASP A 46 13.45 -9.88 24.75
C ASP A 46 13.65 -8.43 25.20
N GLU A 47 12.57 -7.81 25.70
CA GLU A 47 12.52 -6.40 26.11
C GLU A 47 12.65 -5.35 24.99
N VAL A 48 12.89 -5.76 23.75
CA VAL A 48 12.99 -4.88 22.59
C VAL A 48 11.62 -4.73 21.92
N LEU A 49 11.21 -3.47 21.72
CA LEU A 49 10.04 -3.15 20.91
C LEU A 49 10.36 -3.33 19.42
N THR A 50 9.62 -4.21 18.76
CA THR A 50 9.72 -4.52 17.33
C THR A 50 8.33 -4.84 16.77
N GLY A 51 8.24 -5.39 15.57
CA GLY A 51 7.00 -5.63 14.84
C GLY A 51 6.89 -4.74 13.60
N GLU A 52 5.98 -5.11 12.71
CA GLU A 52 5.90 -4.54 11.35
C GLU A 52 5.76 -3.01 11.37
N ALA A 53 4.88 -2.46 12.22
CA ALA A 53 4.71 -1.02 12.33
C ALA A 53 5.91 -0.32 12.95
N VAL A 54 6.57 -0.96 13.92
CA VAL A 54 7.76 -0.40 14.58
C VAL A 54 8.92 -0.31 13.60
N GLU A 55 9.10 -1.31 12.73
CA GLU A 55 10.11 -1.29 11.68
C GLU A 55 9.78 -0.25 10.59
N SER A 56 8.52 -0.08 10.21
CA SER A 56 8.09 1.02 9.32
C SER A 56 8.45 2.39 9.92
N VAL A 57 8.15 2.63 11.20
CA VAL A 57 8.51 3.88 11.89
C VAL A 57 10.02 4.09 11.94
N LYS A 58 10.80 3.05 12.29
CA LYS A 58 12.28 3.10 12.29
C LYS A 58 12.81 3.54 10.92
N CYS A 59 12.30 2.94 9.85
CA CYS A 59 12.70 3.29 8.49
C CYS A 59 12.36 4.75 8.16
N VAL A 60 11.12 5.18 8.41
CA VAL A 60 10.67 6.55 8.09
C VAL A 60 11.52 7.59 8.83
N PHE A 61 11.73 7.43 10.13
CA PHE A 61 12.52 8.39 10.91
C PHE A 61 14.01 8.40 10.53
N LYS A 62 14.56 7.25 10.09
CA LYS A 62 15.90 7.17 9.50
C LYS A 62 15.97 7.98 8.20
N THR A 63 15.00 7.82 7.30
CA THR A 63 14.90 8.58 6.04
C THR A 63 14.75 10.08 6.26
N LEU A 64 14.03 10.49 7.32
CA LEU A 64 13.88 11.89 7.70
C LEU A 64 15.10 12.50 8.39
N ASP A 65 16.07 11.67 8.80
CA ASP A 65 17.20 12.03 9.67
C ASP A 65 16.74 12.73 10.96
N LYS A 66 15.71 12.16 11.61
CA LYS A 66 15.09 12.70 12.83
C LYS A 66 15.23 11.75 14.02
N ARG A 67 15.61 12.31 15.17
CA ARG A 67 15.59 11.59 16.45
C ARG A 67 14.16 11.43 16.94
N TYR A 68 13.86 10.29 17.52
CA TYR A 68 12.57 9.99 18.12
C TYR A 68 12.74 9.11 19.37
N ASN A 69 11.68 9.00 20.15
CA ASN A 69 11.59 8.11 21.30
C ASN A 69 10.24 7.41 21.27
N ILE A 70 10.20 6.09 21.44
CA ILE A 70 8.95 5.33 21.52
C ILE A 70 8.74 4.87 22.96
N LYS A 71 7.57 5.21 23.52
CA LYS A 71 7.16 4.74 24.84
C LYS A 71 5.90 3.86 24.73
N LEU A 72 6.00 2.66 25.29
CA LEU A 72 4.88 1.73 25.39
C LEU A 72 3.94 2.14 26.53
N MET A 73 2.64 2.16 26.27
CA MET A 73 1.60 2.42 27.26
C MET A 73 0.23 1.93 26.79
N PRO A 74 -0.78 1.84 27.69
CA PRO A 74 -2.15 1.55 27.30
C PRO A 74 -2.68 2.56 26.28
N TRP A 75 -3.51 2.09 25.36
CA TRP A 75 -4.07 2.87 24.24
C TRP A 75 -4.65 4.22 24.66
N ASN A 76 -5.58 4.22 25.63
CA ASN A 76 -6.24 5.44 26.09
C ASN A 76 -5.26 6.46 26.70
N ARG A 77 -4.17 5.99 27.31
CA ARG A 77 -3.11 6.86 27.83
C ARG A 77 -2.28 7.45 26.70
N ALA A 78 -1.95 6.67 25.67
CA ALA A 78 -1.24 7.17 24.49
C ALA A 78 -2.01 8.32 23.83
N ILE A 79 -3.32 8.15 23.61
CA ILE A 79 -4.19 9.21 23.09
C ILE A 79 -4.15 10.44 23.99
N LYS A 80 -4.32 10.25 25.31
CA LYS A 80 -4.36 11.37 26.25
C LYS A 80 -3.05 12.15 26.30
N GLU A 81 -1.90 11.48 26.23
CA GLU A 81 -0.59 12.14 26.20
C GLU A 81 -0.39 12.95 24.91
N VAL A 82 -0.96 12.52 23.77
CA VAL A 82 -0.93 13.31 22.53
C VAL A 82 -1.89 14.48 22.55
N GLU A 83 -3.11 14.29 23.09
CA GLU A 83 -4.11 15.34 23.26
C GLU A 83 -3.61 16.46 24.20
N THR A 84 -2.91 16.09 25.27
CA THR A 84 -2.36 17.02 26.27
C THR A 84 -0.94 17.50 25.96
N GLU A 85 -0.46 17.26 24.74
CA GLU A 85 0.86 17.66 24.23
C GLU A 85 2.08 17.13 25.03
N GLN A 86 1.91 16.08 25.84
CA GLN A 86 3.01 15.36 26.50
C GLN A 86 3.78 14.45 25.52
N ALA A 87 3.16 14.13 24.38
CA ALA A 87 3.75 13.42 23.26
C ALA A 87 3.37 14.11 21.95
N HIS A 88 4.19 13.92 20.92
CA HIS A 88 3.95 14.49 19.60
C HIS A 88 3.08 13.60 18.72
N GLY A 89 3.08 12.28 18.96
CA GLY A 89 2.26 11.37 18.18
C GLY A 89 2.10 9.98 18.78
N TYR A 90 1.18 9.21 18.21
CA TYR A 90 0.94 7.81 18.55
C TYR A 90 0.62 7.01 17.30
N PHE A 91 1.02 5.73 17.23
CA PHE A 91 1.09 5.02 15.95
C PHE A 91 0.63 3.56 15.94
N ALA A 92 0.43 3.11 14.70
CA ALA A 92 -0.23 1.89 14.25
C ALA A 92 -1.64 1.78 14.80
N VAL A 93 -2.42 2.78 14.41
CA VAL A 93 -3.80 3.03 14.82
C VAL A 93 -4.64 3.36 13.59
N ALA A 94 -5.89 2.92 13.58
CA ALA A 94 -6.83 3.24 12.52
C ALA A 94 -7.33 4.69 12.64
N GLU A 95 -7.90 5.22 11.55
CA GLU A 95 -8.51 6.55 11.58
C GLU A 95 -9.66 6.65 12.58
N ASP A 96 -9.68 7.76 13.31
CA ASP A 96 -10.62 8.09 14.35
C ASP A 96 -11.05 9.57 14.26
N SER A 97 -12.33 9.80 13.94
CA SER A 97 -12.91 11.14 13.82
C SER A 97 -12.84 12.00 15.08
N ASN A 98 -12.84 11.41 16.27
CA ASN A 98 -12.71 12.15 17.54
C ASN A 98 -11.26 12.59 17.75
N ILE A 99 -10.31 11.81 17.25
CA ILE A 99 -8.88 12.12 17.37
C ILE A 99 -8.46 13.12 16.29
N ASN A 100 -9.13 13.09 15.12
CA ASN A 100 -9.00 14.11 14.07
C ASN A 100 -9.27 15.55 14.57
N LEU A 101 -9.96 15.71 15.71
CA LEU A 101 -10.20 17.03 16.33
C LEU A 101 -8.93 17.69 16.87
N PHE A 102 -7.92 16.90 17.28
CA PHE A 102 -6.69 17.43 17.90
C PHE A 102 -5.38 16.85 17.32
N ALA A 103 -5.46 15.86 16.42
CA ALA A 103 -4.33 15.26 15.75
C ALA A 103 -4.64 14.96 14.28
N THR A 104 -3.60 14.83 13.46
CA THR A 104 -3.72 14.49 12.03
C THR A 104 -3.06 13.13 11.78
N LEU A 105 -3.73 12.25 11.06
CA LEU A 105 -3.22 10.93 10.68
C LEU A 105 -2.25 11.02 9.51
N SER A 106 -1.16 10.26 9.55
CA SER A 106 -0.20 10.10 8.45
C SER A 106 -0.71 9.18 7.35
N ALA A 107 0.05 9.11 6.25
CA ALA A 107 -0.03 7.98 5.32
C ALA A 107 0.12 6.63 6.06
N PRO A 108 -0.51 5.55 5.57
CA PRO A 108 -0.55 4.26 6.26
C PRO A 108 0.85 3.63 6.38
N LEU A 109 1.21 3.21 7.59
CA LEU A 109 2.47 2.54 7.90
C LEU A 109 2.39 1.03 7.63
N ILE A 110 1.20 0.45 7.72
CA ILE A 110 0.89 -0.97 7.55
C ILE A 110 -0.59 -1.15 7.23
N LEU A 111 -0.98 -2.37 6.84
CA LEU A 111 -2.37 -2.78 6.70
C LEU A 111 -2.76 -3.92 7.63
N GLU A 112 -3.91 -3.78 8.29
CA GLU A 112 -4.58 -4.91 8.89
C GLU A 112 -5.60 -5.51 7.94
N LYS A 113 -5.53 -6.81 7.70
CA LYS A 113 -6.57 -7.55 6.97
C LYS A 113 -7.61 -8.05 7.96
N TRP A 114 -8.81 -7.48 8.00
CA TRP A 114 -9.85 -7.90 8.95
C TRP A 114 -10.80 -8.92 8.35
N SER A 115 -11.11 -9.96 9.12
CA SER A 115 -12.11 -10.97 8.75
C SER A 115 -13.03 -11.29 9.93
N TRP A 116 -14.26 -11.64 9.60
CA TRP A 116 -15.17 -12.31 10.52
C TRP A 116 -14.84 -13.79 10.56
N PHE A 117 -14.73 -14.35 11.75
CA PHE A 117 -14.52 -15.76 12.01
C PHE A 117 -15.73 -16.35 12.73
N PHE A 118 -16.25 -17.46 12.25
CA PHE A 118 -17.45 -18.06 12.79
C PHE A 118 -17.48 -19.57 12.59
N SER A 119 -18.14 -20.30 13.49
CA SER A 119 -18.28 -21.75 13.33
C SER A 119 -19.01 -22.08 12.02
N ARG A 120 -18.57 -23.13 11.32
CA ARG A 120 -19.30 -23.70 10.15
C ARG A 120 -20.74 -24.09 10.46
N LYS A 121 -21.04 -24.33 11.75
CA LYS A 121 -22.39 -24.67 12.23
C LYS A 121 -23.27 -23.43 12.46
N LEU A 122 -22.74 -22.22 12.29
CA LEU A 122 -23.49 -20.99 12.52
C LEU A 122 -24.65 -20.87 11.53
N HIS A 123 -25.86 -20.73 12.06
CA HIS A 123 -27.08 -20.65 11.26
C HIS A 123 -27.04 -19.46 10.28
N PRO A 124 -27.37 -19.62 8.98
CA PRO A 124 -27.26 -18.55 7.97
C PRO A 124 -28.00 -17.24 8.31
N LYS A 125 -29.12 -17.31 9.03
CA LYS A 125 -29.83 -16.10 9.53
C LYS A 125 -28.95 -15.22 10.43
N ARG A 126 -27.99 -15.79 11.18
CA ARG A 126 -27.03 -15.04 12.00
C ARG A 126 -25.96 -14.33 11.17
N GLN A 127 -25.71 -14.81 9.96
CA GLN A 127 -24.78 -14.19 9.01
C GLN A 127 -25.41 -12.99 8.28
N ARG A 128 -26.75 -12.88 8.27
CA ARG A 128 -27.47 -11.75 7.68
C ARG A 128 -27.17 -10.44 8.44
N ASN A 129 -27.25 -9.32 7.71
CA ASN A 129 -27.04 -7.96 8.26
C ASN A 129 -25.66 -7.79 8.91
N SER A 130 -24.60 -8.31 8.27
CA SER A 130 -23.20 -8.13 8.71
C SER A 130 -22.98 -8.57 10.16
N PHE A 131 -23.61 -9.66 10.59
CA PHE A 131 -23.51 -10.20 11.96
C PHE A 131 -24.02 -9.29 13.09
N ARG A 132 -24.79 -8.22 12.79
CA ARG A 132 -25.29 -7.28 13.81
C ARG A 132 -26.10 -7.92 14.95
N HIS A 133 -26.65 -9.11 14.73
CA HIS A 133 -27.45 -9.86 15.70
C HIS A 133 -26.74 -11.08 16.26
N ALA A 134 -25.47 -11.29 15.93
CA ALA A 134 -24.68 -12.40 16.46
C ALA A 134 -24.05 -12.01 17.81
N LEU A 135 -23.66 -13.02 18.61
CA LEU A 135 -22.82 -12.81 19.79
C LEU A 135 -21.38 -12.54 19.34
N ILE A 136 -21.00 -11.26 19.30
CA ILE A 136 -19.69 -10.85 18.78
C ILE A 136 -18.62 -10.89 19.89
N GLY A 137 -17.53 -11.60 19.62
CA GLY A 137 -16.28 -11.52 20.35
C GLY A 137 -15.28 -10.60 19.64
N VAL A 138 -14.49 -9.86 20.40
CA VAL A 138 -13.38 -9.04 19.88
C VAL A 138 -12.28 -8.92 20.93
N LEU A 139 -11.05 -8.65 20.48
CA LEU A 139 -9.93 -8.40 21.39
C LEU A 139 -10.15 -7.05 22.08
N SER A 140 -9.96 -6.99 23.40
CA SER A 140 -10.02 -5.75 24.17
C SER A 140 -8.99 -4.74 23.66
N ASP A 141 -9.34 -3.45 23.70
CA ASP A 141 -8.47 -2.31 23.35
C ASP A 141 -7.84 -2.41 21.94
N SER A 142 -8.57 -3.01 21.00
CA SER A 142 -8.15 -3.17 19.60
C SER A 142 -8.84 -2.17 18.66
N ASN A 143 -8.25 -1.96 17.47
CA ASN A 143 -8.87 -1.18 16.41
C ASN A 143 -10.26 -1.75 16.03
N GLU A 144 -10.40 -3.08 16.02
CA GLU A 144 -11.65 -3.79 15.75
C GLU A 144 -12.71 -3.48 16.79
N ALA A 145 -12.37 -3.47 18.07
CA ALA A 145 -13.31 -3.15 19.15
C ALA A 145 -13.86 -1.74 19.01
N ILE A 146 -12.98 -0.75 18.78
CA ILE A 146 -13.38 0.66 18.57
C ILE A 146 -14.30 0.78 17.35
N TRP A 147 -13.95 0.12 16.25
CA TRP A 147 -14.74 0.15 15.02
C TRP A 147 -16.15 -0.44 15.21
N LEU A 148 -16.25 -1.55 15.95
CA LEU A 148 -17.53 -2.19 16.28
C LEU A 148 -18.41 -1.26 17.13
N GLU A 149 -17.86 -0.66 18.17
CA GLU A 149 -18.60 0.23 19.08
C GLU A 149 -19.15 1.45 18.35
N ARG A 150 -18.33 2.10 17.51
CA ARG A 150 -18.73 3.27 16.72
C ARG A 150 -19.85 3.00 15.75
N ARG A 151 -19.94 1.77 15.24
CA ARG A 151 -21.00 1.35 14.33
C ARG A 151 -22.20 0.73 15.06
N GLY A 152 -22.22 0.81 16.39
CA GLY A 152 -23.32 0.35 17.24
C GLY A 152 -23.49 -1.17 17.26
N TYR A 153 -22.40 -1.94 17.05
CA TYR A 153 -22.45 -3.39 17.23
C TYR A 153 -22.55 -3.74 18.72
N LYS A 154 -23.37 -4.75 19.04
CA LYS A 154 -23.45 -5.29 20.40
C LYS A 154 -22.33 -6.31 20.59
N ILE A 155 -21.32 -5.94 21.35
CA ILE A 155 -20.19 -6.82 21.67
C ILE A 155 -20.57 -7.69 22.87
N ALA A 156 -20.60 -9.01 22.67
CA ALA A 156 -20.90 -9.97 23.73
C ALA A 156 -19.68 -10.24 24.64
N SER A 157 -18.46 -10.17 24.08
CA SER A 157 -17.23 -10.40 24.82
C SER A 157 -16.08 -9.54 24.29
N LYS A 158 -15.42 -8.81 25.20
CA LYS A 158 -14.11 -8.20 24.98
C LYS A 158 -13.08 -9.04 25.71
N ALA A 159 -12.33 -9.85 24.96
CA ALA A 159 -11.38 -10.78 25.55
C ALA A 159 -9.98 -10.15 25.66
N ARG A 160 -9.24 -10.51 26.71
CA ARG A 160 -7.87 -10.03 26.95
C ARG A 160 -6.79 -10.71 26.09
N SER A 161 -7.12 -11.77 25.36
CA SER A 161 -6.19 -12.48 24.47
C SER A 161 -6.94 -13.17 23.33
N LEU A 162 -6.23 -13.41 22.23
CA LEU A 162 -6.76 -14.14 21.07
C LEU A 162 -7.07 -15.61 21.42
N GLU A 163 -6.23 -16.26 22.22
CA GLU A 163 -6.46 -17.62 22.73
C GLU A 163 -7.80 -17.74 23.47
N LEU A 164 -8.15 -16.74 24.28
CA LEU A 164 -9.44 -16.72 24.97
C LEU A 164 -10.61 -16.51 23.99
N LEU A 165 -10.44 -15.73 22.92
CA LEU A 165 -11.46 -15.61 21.87
C LEU A 165 -11.69 -16.91 21.14
N VAL A 166 -10.61 -17.63 20.80
CA VAL A 166 -10.68 -18.96 20.16
C VAL A 166 -11.46 -19.92 21.07
N ASN A 167 -11.11 -20.00 22.35
CA ASN A 167 -11.84 -20.82 23.34
C ASN A 167 -13.32 -20.42 23.48
N GLN A 168 -13.63 -19.11 23.42
CA GLN A 168 -15.01 -18.62 23.49
C GLN A 168 -15.81 -18.97 22.24
N LEU A 169 -15.19 -18.91 21.06
CA LEU A 169 -15.81 -19.26 19.78
C LEU A 169 -16.09 -20.76 19.71
N GLU A 170 -15.10 -21.59 20.06
CA GLU A 170 -15.22 -23.05 20.08
C GLU A 170 -16.35 -23.52 21.01
N ARG A 171 -16.44 -22.91 22.20
CA ARG A 171 -17.46 -23.25 23.21
C ARG A 171 -18.82 -22.57 22.97
N GLY A 172 -18.97 -21.81 21.88
CA GLY A 172 -20.21 -21.12 21.54
C GLY A 172 -20.60 -19.97 22.49
N ARG A 173 -19.66 -19.45 23.28
CA ARG A 173 -19.89 -18.24 24.12
C ARG A 173 -19.96 -16.98 23.26
N VAL A 174 -19.23 -16.98 22.15
CA VAL A 174 -19.41 -16.03 21.05
C VAL A 174 -19.71 -16.83 19.79
N GLU A 175 -20.55 -16.26 18.92
CA GLU A 175 -20.94 -16.88 17.65
C GLU A 175 -19.98 -16.46 16.52
N VAL A 176 -19.44 -15.24 16.63
CA VAL A 176 -18.57 -14.63 15.62
C VAL A 176 -17.46 -13.84 16.29
N VAL A 177 -16.30 -13.77 15.65
CA VAL A 177 -15.17 -12.95 16.08
C VAL A 177 -14.73 -12.04 14.93
N LEU A 178 -14.54 -10.75 15.20
CA LEU A 178 -13.84 -9.85 14.28
C LEU A 178 -12.38 -9.74 14.72
N SER A 179 -11.45 -10.06 13.84
CA SER A 179 -10.02 -9.95 14.15
C SER A 179 -9.18 -9.84 12.87
N ASN A 180 -7.92 -9.46 13.04
CA ASN A 180 -6.91 -9.61 12.01
C ASN A 180 -6.80 -11.07 11.53
N SER A 181 -6.82 -11.21 10.21
CA SER A 181 -6.99 -12.49 9.52
C SER A 181 -5.82 -13.44 9.76
N GLN A 182 -4.60 -12.92 9.72
CA GLN A 182 -3.40 -13.75 9.78
C GLN A 182 -3.16 -14.26 11.20
N ILE A 183 -3.21 -13.37 12.19
CA ILE A 183 -2.94 -13.76 13.58
C ILE A 183 -4.04 -14.66 14.12
N PHE A 184 -5.31 -14.38 13.82
CA PHE A 184 -6.40 -15.20 14.34
C PHE A 184 -6.40 -16.58 13.70
N HIS A 185 -6.10 -16.69 12.40
CA HIS A 185 -5.93 -17.99 11.75
C HIS A 185 -4.80 -18.81 12.37
N ARG A 186 -3.67 -18.19 12.75
CA ARG A 186 -2.60 -18.90 13.48
C ARG A 186 -3.08 -19.42 14.84
N GLU A 187 -3.90 -18.65 15.56
CA GLU A 187 -4.47 -19.09 16.84
C GLU A 187 -5.47 -20.24 16.66
N LEU A 188 -6.25 -20.24 15.57
CA LEU A 188 -7.12 -21.37 15.21
C LEU A 188 -6.32 -22.64 14.93
N ILE A 189 -5.21 -22.55 14.17
CA ILE A 189 -4.32 -23.67 13.89
C ILE A 189 -3.68 -24.20 15.18
N LYS A 190 -3.20 -23.31 16.06
CA LYS A 190 -2.63 -23.71 17.36
C LYS A 190 -3.63 -24.48 18.21
N ALA A 191 -4.91 -24.12 18.14
CA ALA A 191 -6.00 -24.81 18.84
C ALA A 191 -6.50 -26.07 18.10
N GLY A 192 -6.12 -26.28 16.83
CA GLY A 192 -6.55 -27.43 16.02
C GLY A 192 -8.01 -27.38 15.56
N ILE A 193 -8.62 -26.19 15.48
CA ILE A 193 -10.03 -26.00 15.12
C ILE A 193 -10.23 -25.21 13.82
N GLU A 194 -9.16 -24.95 13.06
CA GLU A 194 -9.22 -24.15 11.83
C GLU A 194 -10.18 -24.71 10.79
N ASN A 195 -10.38 -26.04 10.77
CA ASN A 195 -11.29 -26.71 9.86
C ASN A 195 -12.77 -26.56 10.27
N ASP A 196 -13.06 -26.25 11.53
CA ASP A 196 -14.42 -26.05 12.06
C ASP A 196 -14.89 -24.59 11.96
N VAL A 197 -13.97 -23.69 11.63
CA VAL A 197 -14.21 -22.24 11.54
C VAL A 197 -14.17 -21.80 10.07
N GLN A 198 -15.11 -20.94 9.71
CA GLN A 198 -15.12 -20.19 8.46
C GLN A 198 -14.63 -18.77 8.72
N SER A 199 -13.97 -18.20 7.72
CA SER A 199 -13.57 -16.79 7.70
C SER A 199 -14.24 -16.09 6.52
N MET A 200 -14.72 -14.87 6.74
CA MET A 200 -15.22 -13.99 5.69
C MET A 200 -14.47 -12.66 5.77
N PHE A 201 -13.72 -12.35 4.73
CA PHE A 201 -12.99 -11.09 4.64
C PHE A 201 -13.96 -9.91 4.72
N THR A 202 -13.55 -8.86 5.43
CA THR A 202 -14.36 -7.65 5.59
C THR A 202 -13.73 -6.47 4.88
N LYS A 203 -12.50 -6.11 5.28
CA LYS A 203 -11.82 -4.92 4.78
C LYS A 203 -10.33 -4.97 5.09
N PHE A 204 -9.56 -4.16 4.38
CA PHE A 204 -8.26 -3.72 4.89
C PHE A 204 -8.46 -2.48 5.76
N THR A 205 -7.71 -2.39 6.85
CA THR A 205 -7.69 -1.21 7.71
C THR A 205 -6.29 -0.60 7.66
N PRO A 206 -6.11 0.58 7.04
CA PRO A 206 -4.85 1.29 7.09
C PRO A 206 -4.56 1.73 8.52
N LEU A 207 -3.36 1.42 9.01
CA LEU A 207 -2.89 1.95 10.29
C LEU A 207 -1.79 2.96 10.05
N GLY A 208 -2.04 4.19 10.51
CA GLY A 208 -1.10 5.29 10.40
C GLY A 208 -0.50 5.68 11.73
N MET A 209 0.08 6.87 11.72
CA MET A 209 0.56 7.57 12.89
C MET A 209 -0.16 8.90 13.00
N TYR A 210 -0.80 9.13 14.14
CA TYR A 210 -1.31 10.46 14.47
C TYR A 210 -0.20 11.34 15.01
N PHE A 211 -0.17 12.58 14.54
CA PHE A 211 0.62 13.65 15.12
C PHE A 211 -0.29 14.75 15.64
N SER A 212 0.01 15.31 16.81
CA SER A 212 -0.81 16.41 17.35
C SER A 212 -0.83 17.60 16.39
N ASN A 213 -1.98 18.27 16.29
CA ASN A 213 -2.13 19.43 15.42
C ASN A 213 -1.18 20.57 15.85
N SER A 214 -0.90 20.67 17.16
CA SER A 214 0.12 21.58 17.71
C SER A 214 1.52 21.29 17.18
N PHE A 215 1.94 20.01 17.15
CA PHE A 215 3.24 19.61 16.61
C PHE A 215 3.35 19.91 15.10
N ILE A 216 2.31 19.61 14.31
CA ILE A 216 2.28 19.90 12.87
C ILE A 216 2.33 21.40 12.62
N LYS A 217 1.58 22.21 13.37
CA LYS A 217 1.60 23.67 13.24
C LYS A 217 2.99 24.26 13.49
N LYS A 218 3.73 23.69 14.45
CA LYS A 218 5.13 24.07 14.74
C LYS A 218 6.13 23.52 13.70
N ASN A 219 5.75 22.52 12.92
CA ASN A 219 6.59 21.84 11.93
C ASN A 219 5.85 21.63 10.60
N PRO A 220 5.51 22.70 9.85
CA PRO A 220 4.53 22.65 8.75
C PRO A 220 4.90 21.71 7.59
N TYR A 221 6.20 21.43 7.38
CA TYR A 221 6.67 20.51 6.34
C TYR A 221 6.83 19.06 6.81
N PHE A 222 6.68 18.79 8.11
CA PHE A 222 6.97 17.47 8.68
C PHE A 222 6.04 16.41 8.13
N ILE A 223 4.71 16.62 8.18
CA ILE A 223 3.75 15.59 7.78
C ILE A 223 3.88 15.22 6.30
N LYS A 224 4.12 16.22 5.43
CA LYS A 224 4.35 15.99 3.99
C LYS A 224 5.60 15.13 3.77
N ARG A 225 6.73 15.48 4.41
CA ARG A 225 7.96 14.70 4.31
C ARG A 225 7.82 13.31 4.92
N PHE A 226 7.09 13.18 6.03
CA PHE A 226 6.79 11.91 6.67
C PHE A 226 6.04 11.01 5.69
N ASN A 227 4.93 11.47 5.12
CA ASN A 227 4.13 10.70 4.16
C ASN A 227 4.96 10.31 2.91
N GLN A 228 5.80 11.21 2.39
CA GLN A 228 6.71 10.89 1.28
C GLN A 228 7.72 9.79 1.62
N ALA A 229 8.15 9.69 2.88
CA ALA A 229 9.05 8.64 3.35
C ALA A 229 8.34 7.32 3.67
N VAL A 230 7.01 7.32 3.87
CA VAL A 230 6.22 6.12 4.17
C VAL A 230 6.26 5.13 3.01
N GLY A 231 6.05 5.58 1.77
CA GLY A 231 6.00 4.69 0.59
C GLY A 231 7.17 3.71 0.54
N PRO A 232 8.43 4.16 0.35
CA PRO A 232 9.60 3.28 0.28
C PRO A 232 9.80 2.39 1.52
N CYS A 233 9.36 2.84 2.69
CA CYS A 233 9.51 2.11 3.96
C CYS A 233 8.43 1.04 4.19
N THR A 234 7.31 1.11 3.48
CA THR A 234 6.16 0.21 3.67
C THR A 234 6.03 -0.85 2.58
N LEU A 235 6.72 -0.68 1.45
CA LEU A 235 6.80 -1.65 0.35
C LEU A 235 7.16 -3.08 0.80
N GLN A 236 7.91 -3.24 1.90
CA GLN A 236 8.28 -4.57 2.38
C GLN A 236 7.20 -5.28 3.22
N GLN A 237 6.16 -4.58 3.67
CA GLN A 237 5.25 -5.06 4.71
C GLN A 237 3.81 -5.28 4.21
N ILE A 238 3.37 -4.60 3.15
CA ILE A 238 2.02 -4.76 2.58
C ILE A 238 2.04 -5.83 1.47
N LYS A 239 2.10 -7.10 1.85
CA LYS A 239 2.16 -8.22 0.91
C LYS A 239 0.82 -8.93 0.76
N LEU A 240 0.45 -9.23 -0.48
CA LEU A 240 -0.59 -10.23 -0.78
C LEU A 240 -0.22 -11.55 -0.11
N THR A 241 -1.13 -12.11 0.68
CA THR A 241 -0.95 -13.47 1.21
C THR A 241 -1.04 -14.50 0.07
N ASN A 242 -0.56 -15.72 0.29
CA ASN A 242 -0.69 -16.80 -0.69
C ASN A 242 -2.16 -17.01 -1.13
N GLN A 243 -3.10 -16.88 -0.20
CA GLN A 243 -4.54 -16.98 -0.50
C GLN A 243 -5.02 -15.82 -1.39
N ASP A 244 -4.58 -14.59 -1.12
CA ASP A 244 -4.93 -13.42 -1.96
C ASP A 244 -4.37 -13.60 -3.38
N ARG A 245 -3.14 -14.09 -3.50
CA ARG A 245 -2.52 -14.38 -4.81
C ARG A 245 -3.29 -15.46 -5.57
N LEU A 246 -3.73 -16.53 -4.89
CA LEU A 246 -4.55 -17.57 -5.52
C LEU A 246 -5.89 -17.01 -6.04
N LEU A 247 -6.52 -16.12 -5.27
CA LEU A 247 -7.75 -15.46 -5.71
C LEU A 247 -7.54 -14.60 -6.95
N LEU A 248 -6.50 -13.76 -6.94
CA LEU A 248 -6.14 -12.92 -8.08
C LEU A 248 -5.76 -13.76 -9.31
N LEU A 249 -5.11 -14.92 -9.11
CA LEU A 249 -4.85 -15.89 -10.18
C LEU A 249 -6.14 -16.49 -10.73
N GLN A 250 -7.13 -16.81 -9.89
CA GLN A 250 -8.43 -17.30 -10.34
C GLN A 250 -9.17 -16.23 -11.15
N LEU A 251 -9.17 -14.98 -10.68
CA LEU A 251 -9.73 -13.84 -11.40
C LEU A 251 -9.01 -13.63 -12.74
N ALA A 252 -7.69 -13.76 -12.76
CA ALA A 252 -6.87 -13.63 -13.96
C ALA A 252 -7.20 -14.70 -15.00
N ASN A 253 -7.25 -15.96 -14.59
CA ASN A 253 -7.53 -17.09 -15.48
C ASN A 253 -8.98 -17.14 -15.99
N SER A 254 -9.90 -16.40 -15.36
CA SER A 254 -11.30 -16.32 -15.76
C SER A 254 -11.62 -14.98 -16.42
N ARG A 255 -12.08 -14.01 -15.63
CA ARG A 255 -12.62 -12.73 -16.09
C ARG A 255 -11.60 -11.90 -16.85
N LEU A 256 -10.36 -11.79 -16.36
CA LEU A 256 -9.36 -10.93 -17.01
C LEU A 256 -8.94 -11.49 -18.36
N ARG A 257 -8.73 -12.80 -18.45
CA ARG A 257 -8.39 -13.45 -19.72
C ARG A 257 -9.54 -13.39 -20.73
N ALA A 258 -10.80 -13.42 -20.29
CA ALA A 258 -11.96 -13.18 -21.15
C ALA A 258 -12.01 -11.74 -21.71
N ILE A 259 -11.62 -10.74 -20.90
CA ILE A 259 -11.49 -9.34 -21.33
C ILE A 259 -10.34 -9.20 -22.34
N ALA A 260 -9.18 -9.80 -22.05
CA ALA A 260 -7.97 -9.75 -22.86
C ALA A 260 -8.14 -10.36 -24.26
N ASN A 261 -8.98 -11.39 -24.37
CA ASN A 261 -9.23 -12.11 -25.62
C ASN A 261 -10.39 -11.53 -26.46
N GLN A 262 -10.93 -10.36 -26.10
CA GLN A 262 -11.97 -9.73 -26.92
C GLN A 262 -11.41 -9.32 -28.30
N PRO A 263 -12.22 -9.45 -29.39
CA PRO A 263 -11.77 -9.11 -30.74
C PRO A 263 -11.22 -7.69 -30.89
N VAL A 264 -11.75 -6.73 -30.14
CA VAL A 264 -11.28 -5.32 -30.15
C VAL A 264 -9.85 -5.19 -29.62
N VAL A 265 -9.47 -5.99 -28.62
CA VAL A 265 -8.10 -6.01 -28.05
C VAL A 265 -7.13 -6.62 -29.05
N LEU A 266 -7.48 -7.79 -29.60
CA LEU A 266 -6.63 -8.51 -30.55
C LEU A 266 -6.42 -7.73 -31.84
N THR A 267 -7.47 -7.09 -32.36
CA THR A 267 -7.38 -6.26 -33.58
C THR A 267 -6.48 -5.06 -33.36
N ALA A 268 -6.69 -4.32 -32.25
CA ALA A 268 -5.89 -3.14 -31.95
C ALA A 268 -4.40 -3.47 -31.75
N LEU A 269 -4.09 -4.57 -31.08
CA LEU A 269 -2.72 -5.06 -30.94
C LEU A 269 -2.11 -5.42 -32.30
N ALA A 270 -2.83 -6.12 -33.17
CA ALA A 270 -2.33 -6.47 -34.49
C ALA A 270 -2.03 -5.22 -35.34
N GLU A 271 -2.93 -4.25 -35.35
CA GLU A 271 -2.77 -2.98 -36.08
C GLU A 271 -1.58 -2.18 -35.54
N GLN A 272 -1.47 -2.03 -34.22
CA GLN A 272 -0.40 -1.25 -33.61
C GLN A 272 0.96 -1.93 -33.77
N ASN A 273 1.06 -3.25 -33.57
CA ASN A 273 2.30 -3.98 -33.80
C ASN A 273 2.76 -3.91 -35.27
N ALA A 274 1.83 -3.91 -36.23
CA ALA A 274 2.17 -3.73 -37.64
C ALA A 274 2.74 -2.32 -37.89
N LYS A 275 2.14 -1.28 -37.31
CA LYS A 275 2.61 0.11 -37.39
C LYS A 275 3.97 0.30 -36.70
N HIS A 276 4.16 -0.33 -35.55
CA HIS A 276 5.34 -0.14 -34.70
C HIS A 276 6.48 -1.11 -35.01
N ARG A 277 6.32 -2.04 -35.96
CA ARG A 277 7.30 -3.09 -36.29
C ARG A 277 8.73 -2.58 -36.47
N MET A 278 8.88 -1.41 -37.10
CA MET A 278 10.17 -0.81 -37.43
C MET A 278 10.57 0.35 -36.49
N LEU A 279 9.81 0.61 -35.41
CA LEU A 279 10.20 1.61 -34.43
C LEU A 279 11.51 1.20 -33.75
N THR A 280 12.41 2.17 -33.65
CA THR A 280 13.64 2.07 -32.86
C THR A 280 13.36 2.49 -31.41
N LEU A 281 14.22 2.06 -30.48
CA LEU A 281 14.12 2.49 -29.08
C LEU A 281 14.14 4.03 -28.95
N GLN A 282 14.94 4.73 -29.76
CA GLN A 282 14.97 6.19 -29.75
C GLN A 282 13.62 6.81 -30.10
N GLN A 283 12.89 6.22 -31.05
CA GLN A 283 11.56 6.69 -31.43
C GLN A 283 10.51 6.33 -30.37
N GLU A 284 10.62 5.16 -29.73
CA GLU A 284 9.78 4.78 -28.59
C GLU A 284 9.93 5.79 -27.45
N LEU A 285 11.17 6.13 -27.07
CA LEU A 285 11.47 7.15 -26.05
C LEU A 285 11.03 8.56 -26.48
N THR A 286 11.01 8.86 -27.78
CA THR A 286 10.51 10.15 -28.28
C THR A 286 8.99 10.26 -28.10
N LEU A 287 8.25 9.18 -28.38
CA LEU A 287 6.81 9.14 -28.14
C LEU A 287 6.48 9.22 -26.64
N ASP A 288 7.30 8.57 -25.82
CA ASP A 288 7.18 8.65 -24.36
C ASP A 288 7.44 10.07 -23.83
N GLN A 289 8.50 10.72 -24.30
CA GLN A 289 8.76 12.11 -23.95
C GLN A 289 7.63 13.04 -24.39
N GLN A 290 7.08 12.84 -25.59
CA GLN A 290 5.91 13.60 -26.06
C GLN A 290 4.72 13.44 -25.10
N TRP A 291 4.44 12.22 -24.64
CA TRP A 291 3.39 11.97 -23.66
C TRP A 291 3.62 12.73 -22.34
N LEU A 292 4.83 12.66 -21.80
CA LEU A 292 5.21 13.37 -20.56
C LEU A 292 5.10 14.90 -20.68
N ASP A 293 5.34 15.44 -21.86
CA ASP A 293 5.18 16.86 -22.13
C ASP A 293 3.69 17.23 -22.26
N GLU A 294 2.90 16.42 -22.96
CA GLU A 294 1.45 16.61 -23.08
C GLU A 294 0.72 16.58 -21.72
N LEU A 295 1.19 15.79 -20.74
CA LEU A 295 0.64 15.78 -19.37
C LEU A 295 0.65 17.14 -18.68
N LYS A 296 1.53 18.06 -19.09
CA LYS A 296 1.71 19.40 -18.51
C LYS A 296 0.95 20.48 -19.31
N GLU A 297 0.45 20.13 -20.48
CA GLU A 297 -0.15 21.05 -21.45
C GLU A 297 -1.66 20.86 -21.57
N LYS A 298 -2.35 21.87 -22.11
CA LYS A 298 -3.80 21.78 -22.40
C LYS A 298 -4.10 20.97 -23.66
N GLU A 299 -3.25 21.08 -24.67
CA GLU A 299 -3.37 20.31 -25.91
C GLU A 299 -2.59 19.02 -25.78
N GLN A 300 -3.30 17.90 -25.90
CA GLN A 300 -2.74 16.57 -25.66
C GLN A 300 -3.06 15.63 -26.84
N PRO A 301 -2.54 15.88 -28.05
CA PRO A 301 -2.93 15.14 -29.25
C PRO A 301 -2.60 13.64 -29.20
N LEU A 302 -1.44 13.24 -28.68
CA LEU A 302 -1.10 11.82 -28.52
C LEU A 302 -2.02 11.17 -27.47
N ILE A 303 -2.12 11.75 -26.27
CA ILE A 303 -2.98 11.24 -25.18
C ILE A 303 -4.43 11.12 -25.66
N SER A 304 -4.95 12.17 -26.29
CA SER A 304 -6.32 12.20 -26.82
C SER A 304 -6.53 11.15 -27.89
N SER A 305 -5.56 10.92 -28.77
CA SER A 305 -5.67 9.89 -29.82
C SER A 305 -5.73 8.47 -29.25
N VAL A 306 -4.95 8.19 -28.19
CA VAL A 306 -4.95 6.89 -27.52
C VAL A 306 -6.25 6.71 -26.73
N LEU A 307 -6.66 7.67 -25.92
CA LEU A 307 -7.89 7.60 -25.13
C LEU A 307 -9.17 7.56 -25.97
N ALA A 308 -9.18 8.19 -27.15
CA ALA A 308 -10.36 8.26 -28.00
C ALA A 308 -10.54 7.01 -28.88
N ASN A 309 -9.58 6.09 -28.93
CA ASN A 309 -9.64 4.95 -29.84
C ASN A 309 -10.67 3.88 -29.41
N LYS A 310 -10.98 2.92 -30.30
CA LYS A 310 -11.99 1.88 -30.05
C LYS A 310 -11.64 0.99 -28.85
N LEU A 311 -10.36 0.66 -28.67
CA LEU A 311 -9.89 -0.16 -27.57
C LEU A 311 -10.07 0.57 -26.23
N SER A 312 -9.64 1.82 -26.13
CA SER A 312 -9.78 2.64 -24.92
C SER A 312 -11.25 2.78 -24.51
N ARG A 313 -12.17 3.03 -25.44
CA ARG A 313 -13.61 3.06 -25.12
C ARG A 313 -14.14 1.74 -24.56
N TYR A 314 -13.68 0.62 -25.12
CA TYR A 314 -14.02 -0.70 -24.58
C TYR A 314 -13.48 -0.88 -23.15
N LEU A 315 -12.21 -0.52 -22.89
CA LEU A 315 -11.61 -0.61 -21.57
C LEU A 315 -12.30 0.31 -20.54
N GLN A 316 -12.70 1.51 -20.95
CA GLN A 316 -13.50 2.44 -20.14
C GLN A 316 -14.84 1.82 -19.73
N GLU A 317 -15.53 1.14 -20.66
CA GLU A 317 -16.79 0.47 -20.35
C GLU A 317 -16.58 -0.74 -19.43
N VAL A 318 -15.51 -1.53 -19.64
CA VAL A 318 -15.13 -2.63 -18.73
C VAL A 318 -14.85 -2.10 -17.32
N LYS A 319 -14.11 -1.00 -17.19
CA LYS A 319 -13.86 -0.33 -15.90
C LYS A 319 -15.17 0.13 -15.28
N LYS A 320 -16.01 0.84 -16.02
CA LYS A 320 -17.29 1.39 -15.55
C LYS A 320 -18.25 0.31 -15.05
N THR A 321 -18.36 -0.81 -15.76
CA THR A 321 -19.24 -1.94 -15.41
C THR A 321 -18.65 -2.87 -14.35
N SER A 322 -17.41 -2.62 -13.90
CA SER A 322 -16.74 -3.43 -12.88
C SER A 322 -17.23 -3.20 -11.45
N ASN A 323 -18.15 -2.25 -11.24
CA ASN A 323 -18.56 -1.75 -9.92
C ASN A 323 -17.35 -1.28 -9.07
N GLY A 324 -16.36 -0.72 -9.77
CA GLY A 324 -15.11 -0.20 -9.22
C GLY A 324 -14.13 -1.27 -8.75
N LEU A 325 -14.25 -2.52 -9.21
CA LEU A 325 -13.21 -3.54 -9.04
C LEU A 325 -11.93 -3.14 -9.79
N PHE A 326 -12.06 -2.52 -10.96
CA PHE A 326 -10.94 -2.02 -11.74
C PHE A 326 -10.77 -0.52 -11.50
N ALA A 327 -9.58 -0.14 -11.03
CA ALA A 327 -9.15 1.25 -10.90
C ALA A 327 -8.61 1.78 -12.24
N GLU A 328 -7.90 0.95 -12.99
CA GLU A 328 -7.38 1.26 -14.31
C GLU A 328 -7.19 -0.02 -15.14
N ILE A 329 -7.22 0.11 -16.45
CA ILE A 329 -6.96 -0.97 -17.39
C ILE A 329 -6.23 -0.39 -18.60
N PHE A 330 -5.11 -0.99 -18.99
CA PHE A 330 -4.41 -0.59 -20.21
C PHE A 330 -3.76 -1.78 -20.90
N VAL A 331 -3.61 -1.65 -22.22
CA VAL A 331 -3.01 -2.66 -23.10
C VAL A 331 -1.75 -2.06 -23.70
N MET A 332 -0.66 -2.82 -23.64
CA MET A 332 0.64 -2.48 -24.23
C MET A 332 0.96 -3.44 -25.38
N ASP A 333 1.59 -2.90 -26.42
CA ASP A 333 2.04 -3.67 -27.58
C ASP A 333 3.32 -4.48 -27.30
N ILE A 334 3.85 -5.17 -28.31
CA ILE A 334 5.05 -6.01 -28.16
C ILE A 334 6.31 -5.21 -27.78
N LYS A 335 6.31 -3.89 -28.02
CA LYS A 335 7.40 -2.96 -27.69
C LYS A 335 7.17 -2.24 -26.36
N GLY A 336 6.04 -2.47 -25.72
CA GLY A 336 5.67 -1.85 -24.43
C GLY A 336 4.95 -0.52 -24.56
N LEU A 337 4.60 -0.05 -25.76
CA LEU A 337 3.85 1.19 -25.94
C LEU A 337 2.35 0.96 -25.71
N ASN A 338 1.68 1.90 -25.03
CA ASN A 338 0.24 1.79 -24.78
C ASN A 338 -0.56 1.84 -26.09
N VAL A 339 -1.45 0.86 -26.26
CA VAL A 339 -2.36 0.70 -27.41
C VAL A 339 -3.72 1.30 -27.09
N GLY A 340 -4.17 1.14 -25.85
CA GLY A 340 -5.41 1.72 -25.36
C GLY A 340 -5.50 1.58 -23.85
N GLN A 341 -6.23 2.49 -23.23
CA GLN A 341 -6.26 2.65 -21.78
C GLN A 341 -7.60 3.21 -21.30
N SER A 342 -8.01 2.84 -20.09
CA SER A 342 -9.20 3.37 -19.44
C SER A 342 -8.98 4.76 -18.85
N ASP A 343 -7.75 5.03 -18.41
CA ASP A 343 -7.32 6.24 -17.71
C ASP A 343 -5.95 6.66 -18.21
N ILE A 344 -5.58 7.93 -18.00
CA ILE A 344 -4.26 8.45 -18.37
C ILE A 344 -3.20 7.78 -17.48
N THR A 345 -2.15 7.25 -18.11
CA THR A 345 -0.97 6.68 -17.46
C THR A 345 0.10 7.75 -17.24
N SER A 346 1.01 7.51 -16.30
CA SER A 346 2.15 8.39 -16.02
C SER A 346 3.07 8.60 -17.22
N ASP A 347 3.13 7.61 -18.10
CA ASP A 347 4.05 7.47 -19.21
C ASP A 347 3.40 6.62 -20.31
N TYR A 348 3.92 6.69 -21.53
CA TYR A 348 3.39 5.98 -22.69
C TYR A 348 4.08 4.63 -22.91
N TRP A 349 5.37 4.54 -22.56
CA TRP A 349 6.22 3.37 -22.77
C TRP A 349 6.45 2.58 -21.48
N GLN A 350 5.80 1.43 -21.37
CA GLN A 350 5.87 0.52 -20.22
C GLN A 350 6.97 -0.55 -20.37
N GLY A 351 7.89 -0.43 -21.35
CA GLY A 351 8.82 -1.50 -21.70
C GLY A 351 9.91 -1.78 -20.65
N ASP A 352 10.20 -0.80 -19.79
CA ASP A 352 11.11 -0.93 -18.66
C ASP A 352 10.41 -1.40 -17.37
N GLU A 353 9.08 -1.41 -17.34
CA GLU A 353 8.29 -1.78 -16.17
C GLU A 353 8.23 -3.29 -15.91
N SER A 354 8.09 -3.67 -14.64
CA SER A 354 7.95 -5.06 -14.20
C SER A 354 6.75 -5.76 -14.85
N LYS A 355 5.66 -5.02 -15.05
CA LYS A 355 4.43 -5.53 -15.69
C LYS A 355 4.67 -6.02 -17.12
N TYR A 356 5.57 -5.37 -17.88
CA TYR A 356 5.97 -5.78 -19.23
C TYR A 356 6.98 -6.92 -19.18
N LYS A 357 8.07 -6.73 -18.40
CA LYS A 357 9.18 -7.70 -18.31
C LYS A 357 8.72 -9.07 -17.83
N ASN A 358 7.77 -9.14 -16.89
CA ASN A 358 7.26 -10.39 -16.33
C ASN A 358 6.03 -10.95 -17.08
N THR A 359 5.61 -10.33 -18.20
CA THR A 359 4.56 -10.87 -19.06
C THR A 359 5.09 -11.11 -20.47
N VAL A 360 5.29 -10.03 -21.22
CA VAL A 360 5.62 -10.04 -22.64
C VAL A 360 6.90 -10.84 -22.91
N LEU A 361 7.94 -10.64 -22.09
CA LEU A 361 9.22 -11.33 -22.25
C LEU A 361 9.22 -12.77 -21.72
N ILE A 362 8.19 -13.17 -20.95
CA ILE A 362 8.09 -14.50 -20.36
C ILE A 362 7.39 -15.48 -21.32
N GLY A 363 6.27 -15.09 -21.93
CA GLY A 363 5.58 -15.91 -22.91
C GLY A 363 4.06 -15.78 -22.91
N LYS A 364 3.40 -16.57 -23.78
CA LYS A 364 1.99 -16.45 -24.13
C LYS A 364 0.99 -16.67 -22.99
N ASP A 365 1.38 -17.41 -21.95
CA ASP A 365 0.51 -17.74 -20.82
C ASP A 365 0.87 -16.99 -19.55
N ALA A 366 1.84 -16.08 -19.59
CA ALA A 366 2.34 -15.40 -18.41
C ALA A 366 1.24 -14.56 -17.73
N ILE A 367 1.21 -14.67 -16.40
CA ILE A 367 0.40 -13.85 -15.51
C ILE A 367 1.37 -13.30 -14.47
N PHE A 368 1.38 -11.99 -14.31
CA PHE A 368 2.17 -11.30 -13.30
C PHE A 368 1.24 -10.60 -12.32
N ILE A 369 1.48 -10.79 -11.02
CA ILE A 369 0.75 -10.10 -9.96
C ILE A 369 1.79 -9.32 -9.17
N ASP A 370 1.70 -8.00 -9.28
CA ASP A 370 2.61 -7.08 -8.59
C ASP A 370 2.23 -6.94 -7.10
N GLU A 371 3.02 -6.17 -6.37
CA GLU A 371 2.76 -5.83 -4.97
C GLU A 371 1.56 -4.88 -4.81
N ILE A 372 1.03 -4.81 -3.60
CA ILE A 372 -0.07 -3.89 -3.28
C ILE A 372 0.51 -2.49 -3.16
N GLN A 373 -0.11 -1.53 -3.83
CA GLN A 373 0.19 -0.12 -3.72
C GLN A 373 -1.00 0.62 -3.11
N PHE A 374 -0.71 1.63 -2.30
CA PHE A 374 -1.72 2.56 -1.80
C PHE A 374 -1.86 3.72 -2.77
N ASP A 375 -3.06 3.93 -3.27
CA ASP A 375 -3.39 5.10 -4.06
C ASP A 375 -3.89 6.21 -3.12
N GLU A 376 -3.07 7.24 -2.90
CA GLU A 376 -3.40 8.37 -2.03
C GLU A 376 -4.65 9.13 -2.50
N SER A 377 -4.96 9.13 -3.80
CA SER A 377 -6.08 9.88 -4.35
C SER A 377 -7.43 9.20 -4.06
N SER A 378 -7.46 7.87 -4.15
CA SER A 378 -8.66 7.08 -3.92
C SER A 378 -8.74 6.52 -2.50
N GLN A 379 -7.66 6.61 -1.71
CA GLN A 379 -7.53 5.99 -0.38
C GLN A 379 -7.80 4.47 -0.42
N HIS A 380 -7.56 3.85 -1.58
CA HIS A 380 -7.77 2.42 -1.81
C HIS A 380 -6.45 1.71 -2.12
N PHE A 381 -6.44 0.40 -1.84
CA PHE A 381 -5.30 -0.46 -2.11
C PHE A 381 -5.51 -1.20 -3.41
N GLN A 382 -4.51 -1.09 -4.29
CA GLN A 382 -4.57 -1.64 -5.62
C GLN A 382 -3.43 -2.64 -5.80
N ALA A 383 -3.72 -3.79 -6.40
CA ALA A 383 -2.70 -4.69 -6.93
C ALA A 383 -2.78 -4.64 -8.45
N GLN A 384 -1.63 -4.60 -9.13
CA GLN A 384 -1.60 -4.74 -10.58
C GLN A 384 -1.54 -6.22 -10.96
N VAL A 385 -2.45 -6.63 -11.85
CA VAL A 385 -2.46 -7.96 -12.45
C VAL A 385 -2.31 -7.81 -13.96
N SER A 386 -1.22 -8.34 -14.50
CA SER A 386 -0.89 -8.26 -15.91
C SER A 386 -0.92 -9.64 -16.56
N LEU A 387 -1.43 -9.71 -17.79
CA LEU A 387 -1.53 -10.94 -18.57
C LEU A 387 -0.90 -10.72 -19.94
N SER A 388 -0.09 -11.67 -20.38
CA SER A 388 0.32 -11.74 -21.78
C SER A 388 -0.88 -12.02 -22.67
N ILE A 389 -0.87 -11.40 -23.85
CA ILE A 389 -1.82 -11.65 -24.92
C ILE A 389 -1.06 -12.26 -26.08
N ALA A 390 -1.55 -13.38 -26.59
CA ALA A 390 -1.00 -14.03 -27.76
C ALA A 390 -1.93 -13.88 -28.97
N ASP A 391 -1.33 -13.72 -30.13
CA ASP A 391 -2.05 -13.77 -31.39
C ASP A 391 -2.61 -15.19 -31.59
N PRO A 392 -3.94 -15.36 -31.70
CA PRO A 392 -4.55 -16.68 -31.82
C PRO A 392 -4.15 -17.43 -33.09
N LYS A 393 -3.69 -16.74 -34.14
CA LYS A 393 -3.26 -17.34 -35.41
C LYS A 393 -1.84 -17.88 -35.33
N THR A 394 -0.95 -17.17 -34.64
CA THR A 394 0.49 -17.50 -34.62
C THR A 394 0.94 -18.15 -33.32
N GLY A 395 0.15 -18.03 -32.25
CA GLY A 395 0.51 -18.46 -30.90
C GLY A 395 1.63 -17.62 -30.27
N ARG A 396 2.10 -16.56 -30.94
CA ARG A 396 3.16 -15.67 -30.45
C ARG A 396 2.57 -14.57 -29.59
N VAL A 397 3.33 -14.13 -28.58
CA VAL A 397 2.97 -12.96 -27.78
C VAL A 397 2.85 -11.74 -28.69
N SER A 398 1.74 -11.01 -28.56
CA SER A 398 1.46 -9.77 -29.28
C SER A 398 1.48 -8.54 -28.37
N GLY A 399 1.52 -8.72 -27.05
CA GLY A 399 1.51 -7.64 -26.08
C GLY A 399 1.03 -8.15 -24.73
N ALA A 400 0.60 -7.23 -23.87
CA ALA A 400 0.05 -7.56 -22.57
C ALA A 400 -1.03 -6.55 -22.16
N ILE A 401 -1.89 -6.97 -21.24
CA ILE A 401 -2.92 -6.14 -20.61
C ILE A 401 -2.67 -6.10 -19.11
N THR A 402 -2.79 -4.91 -18.52
CA THR A 402 -2.65 -4.70 -17.08
C THR A 402 -3.96 -4.18 -16.51
N PHE A 403 -4.32 -4.70 -15.34
CA PHE A 403 -5.47 -4.27 -14.55
C PHE A 403 -4.97 -3.77 -13.20
N GLY A 404 -5.28 -2.52 -12.84
CA GLY A 404 -5.23 -2.06 -11.46
C GLY A 404 -6.48 -2.54 -10.73
N ILE A 405 -6.33 -3.47 -9.79
CA ILE A 405 -7.43 -4.15 -9.11
C ILE A 405 -7.53 -3.65 -7.67
N ASP A 406 -8.70 -3.15 -7.29
CA ASP A 406 -9.03 -2.91 -5.89
C ASP A 406 -9.07 -4.26 -5.14
N VAL A 407 -8.08 -4.48 -4.28
CA VAL A 407 -7.87 -5.77 -3.61
C VAL A 407 -9.00 -6.04 -2.62
N GLU A 408 -9.54 -5.01 -1.97
CA GLU A 408 -10.65 -5.16 -1.03
C GLU A 408 -11.91 -5.65 -1.76
N LYS A 409 -12.27 -5.01 -2.88
CA LYS A 409 -13.40 -5.44 -3.70
C LYS A 409 -13.21 -6.81 -4.32
N ALA A 410 -11.98 -7.15 -4.72
CA ALA A 410 -11.67 -8.48 -5.25
C ALA A 410 -11.92 -9.55 -4.18
N LEU A 411 -11.45 -9.31 -2.95
CA LEU A 411 -11.59 -10.25 -1.83
C LEU A 411 -13.01 -10.33 -1.26
N GLN A 412 -13.85 -9.31 -1.46
CA GLN A 412 -15.26 -9.33 -1.04
C GLN A 412 -16.18 -10.12 -1.99
N GLN A 413 -15.71 -10.48 -3.20
CA GLN A 413 -16.50 -11.22 -4.20
C GLN A 413 -16.47 -12.75 -4.02
N TYR A 414 -15.65 -13.24 -3.11
CA TYR A 414 -15.41 -14.66 -2.83
C TYR A 414 -15.42 -14.90 -1.32
#